data_AF-A0A7J5XG64-F1
#
_entry.id   AF-A0A7J5XG64-F1
#
_cell.length_a   1.000
_cell.length_b   1.000
_cell.length_c   1.000
_cell.angle_alpha   90.00
_cell.angle_beta   90.00
_cell.angle_gamma   90.00
#
_symmetry.space_group_name_H-M   'P 1'
#
loop_
_entity.id
_entity.type
_entity.pdbx_description
1 polymer ?
#
loop_
_entity_poly.entity_id
_entity_poly.type
_entity_poly.pdbx_seq_one_letter_code
_entity_poly.pdbx_strand_id
1 'polypeptide(L)'
;MRKKWEVALRREGFTASESSVICSEHFKQDEFDRTGQIVRLRDGVIPSIFSFPVHLQRPEKGRTTSTSRKAEESLSVAPQDDPEASTSHSQPQPNDDHSYVLPASPTALKARLNEALARVESLERERKNAMAREKRAKTTVRSLLGDLREKNLINEELKERLDFY
;
A
#
# COMPACT_ATOMS: atom_id res chain seq x y z
N MET A 1 -14.73 -27.00 -9.28
CA MET A 1 -13.75 -26.67 -8.23
C MET A 1 -14.17 -27.11 -6.83
N ARG A 2 -15.36 -26.76 -6.31
CA ARG A 2 -15.88 -27.08 -4.96
C ARG A 2 -15.32 -28.37 -4.29
N LYS A 3 -15.51 -29.56 -4.90
CA LYS A 3 -14.99 -30.84 -4.40
C LYS A 3 -13.47 -30.91 -4.16
N LYS A 4 -12.66 -30.20 -4.96
CA LYS A 4 -11.19 -30.11 -4.75
C LYS A 4 -10.84 -29.27 -3.52
N TRP A 5 -11.65 -28.25 -3.21
CA TRP A 5 -11.45 -27.38 -2.04
C TRP A 5 -11.88 -28.08 -0.74
N GLU A 6 -12.96 -28.86 -0.77
CA GLU A 6 -13.37 -29.74 0.35
C GLU A 6 -12.23 -30.67 0.77
N VAL A 7 -11.59 -31.34 -0.19
CA VAL A 7 -10.42 -32.20 0.06
C VAL A 7 -9.20 -31.41 0.57
N ALA A 8 -8.97 -30.20 0.05
CA ALA A 8 -7.85 -29.35 0.46
C ALA A 8 -7.96 -28.83 1.90
N LEU A 9 -9.19 -28.54 2.35
CA LEU A 9 -9.48 -28.12 3.73
C LEU A 9 -9.21 -29.23 4.77
N ARG A 10 -9.15 -30.51 4.35
CA ARG A 10 -8.89 -31.70 5.18
C ARG A 10 -9.78 -31.82 6.44
N ARG A 11 -10.95 -31.17 6.43
CA ARG A 11 -11.89 -31.17 7.55
C ARG A 11 -12.83 -32.37 7.42
N GLU A 12 -12.78 -33.27 8.40
CA GLU A 12 -13.63 -34.46 8.41
C GLU A 12 -15.13 -34.07 8.40
N GLY A 13 -15.92 -34.77 7.58
CA GLY A 13 -17.35 -34.50 7.40
C GLY A 13 -17.72 -33.18 6.71
N PHE A 14 -16.76 -32.35 6.29
CA PHE A 14 -17.08 -31.05 5.68
C PHE A 14 -17.55 -31.19 4.22
N THR A 15 -18.74 -30.65 3.94
CA THR A 15 -19.27 -30.45 2.58
C THR A 15 -19.48 -28.95 2.39
N ALA A 16 -18.98 -28.37 1.30
CA ALA A 16 -19.08 -26.94 1.07
C ALA A 16 -20.48 -26.54 0.57
N SER A 17 -21.14 -25.67 1.32
CA SER A 17 -22.36 -24.97 0.90
C SER A 17 -22.04 -23.88 -0.13
N GLU A 18 -23.08 -23.30 -0.75
CA GLU A 18 -22.91 -22.15 -1.64
C GLU A 18 -22.52 -20.87 -0.90
N SER A 19 -22.81 -20.81 0.41
CA SER A 19 -22.38 -19.78 1.35
C SER A 19 -21.00 -20.03 1.98
N SER A 20 -20.33 -21.15 1.67
CA SER A 20 -19.02 -21.47 2.23
C SER A 20 -17.92 -20.66 1.55
N VAL A 21 -17.30 -19.77 2.31
CA VAL A 21 -16.19 -18.91 1.87
C VAL A 21 -14.85 -19.37 2.47
N ILE A 22 -13.76 -19.04 1.78
CA ILE A 22 -12.38 -19.30 2.22
C ILE A 22 -11.62 -17.98 2.15
N CYS A 23 -10.90 -17.63 3.21
CA CYS A 23 -10.09 -16.41 3.26
C CYS A 23 -8.97 -16.42 2.20
N SER A 24 -8.63 -15.23 1.68
CA SER A 24 -7.57 -15.05 0.67
C SER A 24 -6.20 -15.56 1.12
N GLU A 25 -5.91 -15.51 2.42
CA GLU A 25 -4.67 -16.01 3.05
C GLU A 25 -4.36 -17.49 2.76
N HIS A 26 -5.38 -18.31 2.45
CA HIS A 26 -5.18 -19.73 2.12
C HIS A 26 -4.65 -19.98 0.69
N PHE A 27 -4.48 -18.92 -0.10
CA PHE A 27 -4.05 -18.92 -1.49
C PHE A 27 -2.74 -18.13 -1.66
N LYS A 28 -1.92 -18.51 -2.63
CA LYS A 28 -0.67 -17.78 -2.91
C LYS A 28 -0.97 -16.49 -3.67
N GLN A 29 -0.16 -15.46 -3.44
CA GLN A 29 -0.36 -14.14 -4.05
C GLN A 29 -0.40 -14.19 -5.60
N ASP A 30 0.40 -15.07 -6.21
CA ASP A 30 0.50 -15.22 -7.67
C ASP A 30 -0.70 -15.96 -8.30
N GLU A 31 -1.47 -16.67 -7.49
CA GLU A 31 -2.69 -17.40 -7.89
C GLU A 31 -3.90 -16.46 -8.08
N PHE A 32 -3.76 -15.18 -7.70
CA PHE A 32 -4.72 -14.12 -8.00
C PHE A 32 -4.40 -13.46 -9.35
N ASP A 33 -5.44 -13.28 -10.16
CA ASP A 33 -5.44 -12.37 -11.30
C ASP A 33 -5.85 -10.96 -10.82
N ARG A 34 -4.96 -9.99 -11.07
CA ARG A 34 -5.08 -8.57 -10.74
C ARG A 34 -5.10 -7.67 -11.97
N THR A 35 -5.18 -8.25 -13.18
CA THR A 35 -5.11 -7.53 -14.46
C THR A 35 -6.43 -6.80 -14.79
N GLY A 36 -7.52 -7.05 -14.05
CA GLY A 36 -8.81 -6.38 -14.22
C GLY A 36 -9.19 -5.46 -13.05
N GLN A 37 -10.39 -4.87 -13.13
CA GLN A 37 -10.95 -4.00 -12.08
C GLN A 37 -11.27 -4.74 -10.76
N ILE A 38 -11.37 -6.08 -10.80
CA ILE A 38 -11.59 -6.93 -9.63
C ILE A 38 -10.43 -7.93 -9.49
N VAL A 39 -10.03 -8.17 -8.24
CA VAL A 39 -9.11 -9.27 -7.90
C VAL A 39 -9.90 -10.57 -7.86
N ARG A 40 -9.44 -11.60 -8.58
CA ARG A 40 -10.10 -12.91 -8.65
C ARG A 40 -9.06 -14.02 -8.68
N LEU A 41 -9.39 -15.18 -8.11
CA LEU A 41 -8.55 -16.37 -8.24
C LEU A 41 -8.50 -16.81 -9.72
N ARG A 42 -7.35 -17.29 -10.18
CA ARG A 42 -7.22 -17.94 -11.48
C ARG A 42 -8.03 -19.24 -11.51
N ASP A 43 -8.49 -19.65 -12.69
CA ASP A 43 -9.17 -20.94 -12.81
C ASP A 43 -8.21 -22.09 -12.48
N GLY A 44 -8.73 -23.14 -11.86
CA GLY A 44 -7.97 -24.32 -11.43
C GLY A 44 -7.33 -24.24 -10.04
N VAL A 45 -7.25 -23.05 -9.43
CA VAL A 45 -6.57 -22.84 -8.14
C VAL A 45 -7.24 -23.61 -6.99
N ILE A 46 -6.42 -24.12 -6.07
CA ILE A 46 -6.81 -24.87 -4.87
C ILE A 46 -6.11 -24.23 -3.67
N PRO A 47 -6.82 -23.93 -2.56
CA PRO A 47 -6.18 -23.39 -1.37
C PRO A 47 -5.14 -24.38 -0.85
N SER A 48 -3.95 -23.90 -0.54
CA SER A 48 -2.80 -24.74 -0.18
C SER A 48 -2.11 -24.30 1.11
N ILE A 49 -2.34 -23.07 1.56
CA ILE A 49 -1.72 -22.50 2.76
C ILE A 49 -2.65 -22.79 3.95
N PHE A 50 -2.39 -23.90 4.65
CA PHE A 50 -3.13 -24.29 5.85
C PHE A 50 -2.17 -24.69 6.97
N SER A 51 -2.22 -23.96 8.08
CA SER A 51 -1.47 -24.23 9.31
C SER A 51 -2.16 -25.33 10.15
N PHE A 52 -2.09 -26.57 9.67
CA PHE A 52 -2.63 -27.71 10.41
C PHE A 52 -1.83 -27.95 11.72
N PRO A 53 -2.50 -28.18 12.87
CA PRO A 53 -1.86 -28.63 14.10
C PRO A 53 -0.98 -29.87 13.88
N VAL A 54 0.09 -30.02 14.68
CA VAL A 54 1.11 -31.08 14.51
C VAL A 54 0.50 -32.50 14.42
N HIS A 55 -0.58 -32.77 15.17
CA HIS A 55 -1.27 -34.07 15.13
C HIS A 55 -2.11 -34.33 13.86
N LEU A 56 -2.37 -33.31 13.04
CA LEU A 56 -3.04 -33.39 11.73
C LEU A 56 -2.06 -33.25 10.56
N GLN A 57 -0.78 -32.97 10.84
CA GLN A 57 0.27 -32.99 9.83
C GLN A 57 0.61 -34.45 9.49
N ARG A 58 0.35 -34.87 8.26
CA ARG A 58 0.82 -36.16 7.76
C ARG A 58 2.35 -36.13 7.73
N PRO A 59 3.07 -37.10 8.31
CA PRO A 59 4.53 -37.14 8.19
C PRO A 59 4.91 -37.18 6.71
N GLU A 60 5.69 -36.20 6.26
CA GLU A 60 6.33 -36.32 4.96
C GLU A 60 7.26 -37.52 5.03
N LYS A 61 7.00 -38.55 4.21
CA LYS A 61 7.99 -39.59 3.93
C LYS A 61 9.05 -38.97 3.03
N GLY A 62 9.91 -38.15 3.64
CA GLY A 62 11.15 -37.67 3.05
C GLY A 62 11.89 -38.85 2.47
N ARG A 63 12.19 -38.79 1.17
CA ARG A 63 12.79 -39.91 0.44
C ARG A 63 14.28 -39.97 0.80
N THR A 64 14.60 -40.64 1.91
CA THR A 64 15.93 -40.71 2.52
C THR A 64 16.93 -41.52 1.69
N THR A 65 17.39 -40.93 0.58
CA THR A 65 18.61 -41.37 -0.10
C THR A 65 19.82 -40.63 0.48
N SER A 66 20.87 -41.39 0.83
CA SER A 66 22.00 -40.97 1.67
C SER A 66 22.77 -39.71 1.21
N THR A 67 22.65 -39.33 -0.06
CA THR A 67 23.39 -38.22 -0.68
C THR A 67 22.99 -36.82 -0.21
N SER A 68 21.80 -36.61 0.37
CA SER A 68 21.34 -35.25 0.72
C SER A 68 22.02 -34.65 1.97
N ARG A 69 22.52 -35.49 2.90
CA ARG A 69 22.94 -35.03 4.24
C ARG A 69 24.28 -34.30 4.30
N LYS A 70 25.01 -34.18 3.18
CA LYS A 70 26.37 -33.61 3.13
C LYS A 70 26.44 -32.11 2.80
N ALA A 71 25.29 -31.45 2.61
CA ALA A 71 25.21 -30.04 2.22
C ALA A 71 24.74 -29.08 3.33
N GLU A 72 24.22 -29.60 4.44
CA GLU A 72 23.58 -28.79 5.51
C GLU A 72 24.39 -28.73 6.81
N GLU A 73 25.52 -29.44 6.89
CA GLU A 73 26.36 -29.51 8.12
C GLU A 73 27.31 -28.31 8.28
N SER A 74 27.47 -27.48 7.24
CA SER A 74 28.29 -26.28 7.27
C SER A 74 27.44 -25.01 7.41
N LEU A 75 27.10 -24.67 8.66
CA LEU A 75 26.88 -23.31 9.23
C LEU A 75 25.95 -23.37 10.47
N SER A 76 26.37 -24.09 11.50
CA SER A 76 25.86 -23.88 12.86
C SER A 76 26.77 -22.90 13.60
N VAL A 77 26.22 -21.78 14.05
CA VAL A 77 26.81 -20.91 15.09
C VAL A 77 25.73 -20.68 16.16
N ALA A 78 26.14 -20.70 17.42
CA ALA A 78 25.25 -20.86 18.57
C ALA A 78 24.45 -19.59 18.94
N PRO A 79 23.36 -19.73 19.73
CA PRO A 79 22.63 -18.60 20.29
C PRO A 79 23.45 -17.82 21.35
N GLN A 80 23.12 -16.55 21.53
CA GLN A 80 23.48 -15.76 22.71
C GLN A 80 22.26 -14.98 23.23
N ASP A 81 21.96 -15.15 24.51
CA ASP A 81 21.26 -14.19 25.37
C ASP A 81 22.22 -12.99 25.64
N ASP A 82 21.83 -11.80 26.09
CA ASP A 82 20.59 -11.21 26.63
C ASP A 82 20.73 -9.64 26.42
N PRO A 83 19.85 -8.69 26.82
CA PRO A 83 18.57 -8.76 27.52
C PRO A 83 17.44 -7.87 26.92
N GLU A 84 16.36 -7.70 27.68
CA GLU A 84 15.16 -6.90 27.38
C GLU A 84 15.41 -5.46 26.89
N ALA A 85 14.62 -5.05 25.90
CA ALA A 85 14.27 -3.65 25.67
C ALA A 85 12.76 -3.54 25.41
N SER A 86 12.02 -3.02 26.40
CA SER A 86 10.57 -2.81 26.31
C SER A 86 10.20 -1.83 25.19
N THR A 87 9.88 -2.35 24.01
CA THR A 87 9.05 -1.68 23.00
C THR A 87 7.69 -2.36 22.97
N SER A 88 6.69 -1.68 23.54
CA SER A 88 5.29 -2.07 23.46
C SER A 88 4.84 -2.03 22.00
N HIS A 89 4.97 -3.15 21.31
CA HIS A 89 4.44 -3.36 19.97
C HIS A 89 2.91 -3.25 20.03
N SER A 90 2.41 -2.07 19.69
CA SER A 90 0.99 -1.80 19.48
C SER A 90 0.42 -2.86 18.53
N GLN A 91 -0.51 -3.65 19.07
CA GLN A 91 -1.27 -4.66 18.35
C GLN A 91 -1.79 -4.09 17.02
N PRO A 92 -1.57 -4.76 15.86
CA PRO A 92 -2.05 -4.27 14.58
C PRO A 92 -3.56 -4.03 14.63
N GLN A 93 -3.98 -2.78 14.43
CA GLN A 93 -5.40 -2.44 14.33
C GLN A 93 -5.94 -3.02 13.01
N PRO A 94 -7.04 -3.79 13.03
CA PRO A 94 -7.59 -4.39 11.82
C PRO A 94 -8.33 -3.33 11.00
N ASN A 95 -7.62 -2.59 10.14
CA ASN A 95 -8.27 -1.63 9.23
C ASN A 95 -7.52 -1.26 7.93
N ASP A 96 -6.35 -1.85 7.64
CA ASP A 96 -5.55 -1.50 6.44
C ASP A 96 -6.16 -1.98 5.10
N ASP A 97 -7.28 -2.71 5.10
CA ASP A 97 -7.99 -3.17 3.89
C ASP A 97 -9.34 -2.45 3.67
N HIS A 98 -9.69 -1.45 4.50
CA HIS A 98 -11.04 -0.88 4.54
C HIS A 98 -11.06 0.65 4.44
N SER A 99 -10.61 1.18 3.30
CA SER A 99 -10.61 2.62 2.97
C SER A 99 -12.00 3.30 3.02
N TYR A 100 -13.08 2.53 3.05
CA TYR A 100 -14.47 2.97 3.18
C TYR A 100 -15.04 2.87 4.61
N VAL A 101 -14.33 2.29 5.58
CA VAL A 101 -14.83 2.16 6.96
C VAL A 101 -14.79 3.52 7.66
N LEU A 102 -16.00 4.04 7.89
CA LEU A 102 -16.22 5.23 8.69
C LEU A 102 -15.86 4.95 10.16
N PRO A 103 -15.18 5.88 10.88
CA PRO A 103 -14.98 5.76 12.31
C PRO A 103 -16.30 5.51 13.05
N ALA A 104 -16.33 4.53 13.94
CA ALA A 104 -17.54 4.08 14.63
C ALA A 104 -18.22 5.14 15.52
N SER A 105 -17.58 6.30 15.74
CA SER A 105 -18.14 7.42 16.50
C SER A 105 -18.59 8.57 15.60
N PRO A 106 -19.88 8.98 15.65
CA PRO A 106 -20.38 10.17 14.95
C PRO A 106 -19.58 11.45 15.26
N THR A 107 -19.04 11.57 16.47
CA THR A 107 -18.19 12.72 16.87
C THR A 107 -16.86 12.74 16.11
N ALA A 108 -16.23 11.57 15.92
CA ALA A 108 -14.99 11.46 15.16
C ALA A 108 -15.20 11.75 13.67
N LEU A 109 -16.36 11.34 13.11
CA LEU A 109 -16.76 11.72 11.75
C LEU A 109 -16.95 13.24 11.59
N LYS A 110 -17.65 13.88 12.53
CA LYS A 110 -17.85 15.34 12.52
C LYS A 110 -16.53 16.09 12.65
N ALA A 111 -15.61 15.61 13.49
CA ALA A 111 -14.27 16.19 13.62
C ALA A 111 -13.48 16.13 12.30
N ARG A 112 -13.41 14.96 11.65
CA ARG A 112 -12.76 14.79 10.34
C ARG A 112 -13.39 15.66 9.24
N LEU A 113 -14.71 15.81 9.23
CA LEU A 113 -15.39 16.69 8.28
C LEU A 113 -15.01 18.15 8.50
N ASN A 114 -15.04 18.62 9.75
CA ASN A 114 -14.64 20.00 10.09
C ASN A 114 -13.16 20.28 9.75
N GLU A 115 -12.26 19.32 10.01
CA GLU A 115 -10.85 19.40 9.63
C GLU A 115 -10.67 19.50 8.12
N ALA A 116 -11.37 18.66 7.34
CA ALA A 116 -11.34 18.70 5.89
C ALA A 116 -11.85 20.04 5.33
N LEU A 117 -12.95 20.57 5.88
CA LEU A 117 -13.49 21.88 5.50
C LEU A 117 -12.50 23.02 5.82
N ALA A 118 -11.91 23.03 7.02
CA ALA A 118 -10.89 24.02 7.40
C ALA A 118 -9.65 23.94 6.50
N ARG A 119 -9.23 22.73 6.10
CA ARG A 119 -8.13 22.54 5.14
C ARG A 119 -8.46 23.08 3.76
N VAL A 120 -9.67 22.86 3.25
CA VAL A 120 -10.14 23.44 1.97
C VAL A 120 -10.12 24.97 2.04
N GLU A 121 -10.67 25.57 3.08
CA GLU A 121 -10.71 27.03 3.26
C GLU A 121 -9.30 27.64 3.35
N SER A 122 -8.38 26.95 4.04
CA SER A 122 -6.96 27.34 4.11
C SER A 122 -6.29 27.32 2.73
N LEU A 123 -6.45 26.23 1.98
CA LEU A 123 -5.88 26.09 0.63
C LEU A 123 -6.48 27.09 -0.37
N GLU A 124 -7.77 27.41 -0.27
CA GLU A 124 -8.37 28.47 -1.10
C GLU A 124 -7.75 29.84 -0.82
N ARG A 125 -7.53 30.17 0.46
CA ARG A 125 -6.89 31.42 0.89
C ARG A 125 -5.43 31.46 0.43
N GLU A 126 -4.70 30.36 0.55
CA GLU A 126 -3.33 30.25 0.05
C GLU A 126 -3.27 30.43 -1.48
N ARG A 127 -4.17 29.77 -2.23
CA ARG A 127 -4.29 29.95 -3.69
C ARG A 127 -4.56 31.41 -4.06
N LYS A 128 -5.52 32.07 -3.39
CA LYS A 128 -5.83 33.50 -3.59
C LYS A 128 -4.57 34.37 -3.34
N ASN A 129 -3.83 34.09 -2.26
CA ASN A 129 -2.59 34.78 -1.92
C ASN A 129 -1.45 34.50 -2.93
N ALA A 130 -1.33 33.28 -3.45
CA ALA A 130 -0.36 32.91 -4.48
C ALA A 130 -0.64 33.67 -5.80
N MET A 131 -1.88 33.65 -6.28
CA MET A 131 -2.30 34.42 -7.47
C MET A 131 -2.07 35.93 -7.29
N ALA A 132 -2.29 36.47 -6.08
CA ALA A 132 -2.02 37.88 -5.77
C ALA A 132 -0.51 38.22 -5.70
N ARG A 133 0.35 37.27 -5.32
CA ARG A 133 1.83 37.43 -5.42
C ARG A 133 2.27 37.40 -6.88
N GLU A 134 1.80 36.41 -7.64
CA GLU A 134 2.09 36.27 -9.07
C GLU A 134 1.65 37.51 -9.88
N LYS A 135 0.41 38.01 -9.66
CA LYS A 135 -0.11 39.22 -10.31
C LYS A 135 0.72 40.47 -9.99
N ARG A 136 1.24 40.58 -8.77
CA ARG A 136 2.16 41.67 -8.38
C ARG A 136 3.48 41.53 -9.13
N ALA A 137 4.13 40.37 -9.09
CA ALA A 137 5.37 40.10 -9.82
C ALA A 137 5.23 40.38 -11.33
N LYS A 138 4.17 39.87 -11.97
CA LYS A 138 3.87 40.13 -13.40
C LYS A 138 3.62 41.61 -13.70
N THR A 139 3.10 42.39 -12.75
CA THR A 139 2.94 43.84 -12.93
C THR A 139 4.28 44.57 -12.78
N THR A 140 5.08 44.22 -11.79
CA THR A 140 6.44 44.78 -11.60
C THR A 140 7.33 44.51 -12.82
N VAL A 141 7.38 43.27 -13.31
CA VAL A 141 8.18 42.89 -14.50
C VAL A 141 7.73 43.67 -15.73
N ARG A 142 6.41 43.82 -15.96
CA ARG A 142 5.89 44.61 -17.09
C ARG A 142 6.24 46.09 -16.99
N SER A 143 6.24 46.67 -15.78
CA SER A 143 6.67 48.05 -15.55
C SER A 143 8.15 48.23 -15.90
N LEU A 144 9.02 47.39 -15.33
CA LEU A 144 10.47 47.44 -15.58
C LEU A 144 10.81 47.23 -17.06
N LEU A 145 10.10 46.35 -17.76
CA LEU A 145 10.27 46.16 -19.20
C LEU A 145 9.83 47.38 -20.01
N GLY A 146 8.84 48.13 -19.53
CA GLY A 146 8.46 49.44 -20.08
C GLY A 146 9.59 50.46 -19.92
N ASP A 147 10.08 50.64 -18.69
CA ASP A 147 11.16 51.57 -18.36
C ASP A 147 12.45 51.28 -19.16
N LEU A 148 12.79 50.00 -19.34
CA LEU A 148 13.96 49.57 -20.14
C LEU A 148 13.76 49.85 -21.63
N ARG A 149 12.54 49.73 -22.15
CA ARG A 149 12.20 50.04 -23.54
C ARG A 149 12.28 51.54 -23.82
N GLU A 150 11.73 52.36 -22.93
CA GLU A 150 11.83 53.83 -23.01
C GLU A 150 13.29 54.31 -23.02
N LYS A 151 14.13 53.69 -22.18
CA LYS A 151 15.58 53.97 -22.10
C LYS A 151 16.41 53.33 -23.20
N ASN A 152 15.81 52.56 -24.11
CA ASN A 152 16.50 51.77 -25.15
C ASN A 152 17.61 50.83 -24.61
N LEU A 153 17.40 50.28 -23.40
CA LEU A 153 18.35 49.40 -22.69
C LEU A 153 18.09 47.89 -22.91
N ILE A 154 17.19 47.53 -23.82
CA ILE A 154 16.93 46.14 -24.18
C ILE A 154 17.94 45.73 -25.25
N ASN A 155 18.96 44.96 -24.87
CA ASN A 155 19.91 44.35 -25.81
C ASN A 155 19.34 43.02 -26.39
N GLU A 156 19.96 42.53 -27.47
CA GLU A 156 19.49 41.30 -28.14
C GLU A 156 19.60 40.05 -27.26
N GLU A 157 20.63 39.92 -26.41
CA GLU A 157 20.74 38.81 -25.44
C GLU A 157 19.57 38.78 -24.44
N LEU A 158 19.19 39.94 -23.89
CA LEU A 158 18.05 40.06 -22.97
C LEU A 158 16.73 39.75 -23.69
N LYS A 159 16.61 40.12 -24.96
CA LYS A 159 15.45 39.87 -25.81
C LYS A 159 15.29 38.38 -26.13
N GLU A 160 16.34 37.70 -26.58
CA GLU A 160 16.38 36.24 -26.75
C GLU A 160 16.01 35.50 -25.45
N ARG A 161 16.52 35.96 -24.30
CA ARG A 161 16.19 35.39 -22.99
C ARG A 161 14.76 35.68 -22.52
N LEU A 162 14.13 36.74 -23.03
CA LEU A 162 12.75 37.10 -22.68
C LEU A 162 11.74 36.31 -23.52
N ASP A 163 12.07 36.04 -24.77
CA ASP A 163 11.21 35.28 -25.70
C ASP A 163 11.10 33.77 -25.34
N PHE A 164 11.89 33.29 -24.36
CA PHE A 164 11.85 31.92 -23.84
C PHE A 164 10.79 31.68 -22.73
N TYR A 165 10.15 32.73 -22.19
CA TYR A 165 9.28 32.67 -20.99
C TYR A 165 7.86 33.25 -21.20
#